data_AF-A0A2E1A5G6-F1
#
_entry.id   AF-A0A2E1A5G6-F1
#
_cell.length_a   1.000
_cell.length_b   1.000
_cell.length_c   1.000
_cell.angle_alpha   90.00
_cell.angle_beta   90.00
_cell.angle_gamma   90.00
#
_symmetry.space_group_name_H-M   'P 1'
#
loop_
_entity.id
_entity.type
_entity.pdbx_description
1 polymer ?
#
loop_
_entity_poly.entity_id
_entity_poly.type
_entity_poly.pdbx_seq_one_letter_code
_entity_poly.pdbx_strand_id
1 'polypeptide(L)'
;MSGFIRHNSEALKTLRQRGESQTDWEWIRQQEQAGAEPDMSDPDDAEVTEAEFREVLHKRQRGLQKSPVKVPTNIRLSPEVVQFFKADGRGWQTRLNRVLEEYVGQHS
;
A
#
# COMPACT_ATOMS: atom_id res chain seq x y z
N MET A 1 -6.54 13.04 -19.09
CA MET A 1 -7.01 12.63 -17.76
C MET A 1 -6.64 11.17 -17.54
N SER A 2 -5.45 10.87 -17.02
CA SER A 2 -5.02 9.48 -16.80
C SER A 2 -5.24 9.13 -15.33
N GLY A 3 -6.22 8.25 -15.07
CA GLY A 3 -6.54 7.77 -13.74
C GLY A 3 -5.52 6.72 -13.30
N PHE A 4 -4.90 6.90 -12.14
CA PHE A 4 -4.03 5.89 -11.53
C PHE A 4 -4.81 4.58 -11.30
N ILE A 5 -4.47 3.52 -12.03
CA ILE A 5 -5.04 2.19 -11.84
C ILE A 5 -4.34 1.55 -10.64
N ARG A 6 -5.01 1.55 -9.48
CA ARG A 6 -4.53 0.83 -8.29
C ARG A 6 -4.78 -0.66 -8.45
N HIS A 7 -3.72 -1.41 -8.77
CA HIS A 7 -3.71 -2.87 -8.67
C HIS A 7 -3.33 -3.30 -7.25
N ASN A 8 -4.06 -4.26 -6.68
CA ASN A 8 -3.65 -4.93 -5.44
C ASN A 8 -2.63 -6.03 -5.72
N SER A 9 -1.87 -6.47 -4.72
CA SER A 9 -0.82 -7.50 -4.85
C SER A 9 -1.34 -8.81 -5.45
N GLU A 10 -2.54 -9.24 -5.08
CA GLU A 10 -3.20 -10.43 -5.66
C GLU A 10 -3.52 -10.23 -7.14
N ALA A 11 -4.03 -9.05 -7.53
CA ALA A 11 -4.31 -8.74 -8.94
C ALA A 11 -3.02 -8.75 -9.78
N LEU A 12 -1.91 -8.22 -9.25
CA LEU A 12 -0.61 -8.25 -9.93
C LEU A 12 -0.07 -9.68 -10.10
N LYS A 13 -0.25 -10.54 -9.09
CA LYS A 13 0.11 -11.97 -9.19
C LYS A 13 -0.71 -12.69 -10.26
N THR A 14 -2.01 -12.44 -10.31
CA THR A 14 -2.91 -13.03 -11.31
C THR A 14 -2.57 -12.55 -12.73
N LEU A 15 -2.30 -11.26 -12.92
CA LEU A 15 -1.87 -10.72 -14.22
C LEU A 15 -0.54 -11.36 -14.67
N ARG A 16 0.42 -11.55 -13.75
CA ARG A 16 1.67 -12.26 -14.03
C ARG A 16 1.45 -13.73 -14.45
N GLN A 17 0.58 -14.46 -13.77
CA GLN A 17 0.24 -15.85 -14.12
C GLN A 17 -0.42 -15.97 -15.49
N ARG A 18 -1.14 -14.93 -15.94
CA ARG A 18 -1.81 -14.87 -17.24
C ARG A 18 -0.92 -14.33 -18.36
N GLY A 19 0.32 -13.93 -18.07
CA GLY A 19 1.21 -13.30 -19.05
C GLY A 19 0.85 -11.85 -19.39
N GLU A 20 -0.07 -11.24 -18.64
CA GLU A 20 -0.54 -9.85 -18.79
C GLU A 20 0.24 -8.89 -17.87
N SER A 21 1.37 -9.32 -17.31
CA SER A 21 2.27 -8.40 -16.63
C SER A 21 2.89 -7.46 -17.65
N GLN A 22 2.83 -6.15 -17.40
CA GLN A 22 3.50 -5.12 -18.22
C GLN A 22 5.04 -5.19 -18.17
N THR A 23 5.61 -6.19 -17.49
CA THR A 23 7.05 -6.43 -17.39
C THR A 23 7.48 -7.38 -18.49
N ASP A 24 8.44 -6.95 -19.31
CA ASP A 24 9.06 -7.78 -20.34
C ASP A 24 10.08 -8.75 -19.72
N TRP A 25 9.62 -9.96 -19.37
CA TRP A 25 10.43 -10.98 -18.72
C TRP A 25 11.40 -11.70 -19.66
N GLU A 26 11.18 -11.64 -20.97
CA GLU A 26 12.13 -12.19 -21.95
C GLU A 26 13.32 -11.25 -22.09
N TRP A 27 13.07 -9.93 -22.15
CA TRP A 27 14.13 -8.92 -22.14
C TRP A 27 15.01 -9.03 -20.88
N ILE A 28 14.43 -9.15 -19.68
CA ILE A 28 15.20 -9.31 -18.42
C ILE A 28 16.06 -10.58 -18.44
N ARG A 29 15.50 -11.72 -18.85
CA ARG A 29 16.24 -12.99 -18.92
C ARG A 29 17.37 -12.94 -19.94
N GLN A 30 17.15 -12.26 -21.08
CA GLN A 30 18.19 -12.07 -22.08
C GLN A 30 19.34 -11.22 -21.55
N GLN A 31 19.06 -10.16 -20.78
CA GLN A 31 20.10 -9.33 -20.15
C GLN A 31 20.92 -10.12 -19.13
N GLU A 32 20.26 -10.94 -18.28
CA GLU A 32 20.94 -11.80 -17.31
C GLU A 32 21.85 -12.83 -18.00
N GLN A 33 21.36 -13.46 -19.07
CA GLN A 33 22.13 -14.45 -19.84
C GLN A 33 23.29 -13.82 -20.62
N ALA A 34 23.15 -12.55 -21.01
CA ALA A 34 24.20 -11.77 -21.65
C ALA A 34 25.29 -11.29 -20.68
N GLY A 35 25.11 -11.48 -19.37
CA GLY A 35 26.07 -11.05 -18.36
C GLY A 35 26.24 -9.53 -18.33
N ALA A 36 25.13 -8.79 -18.40
CA ALA A 36 25.14 -7.34 -18.27
C ALA A 36 25.77 -6.95 -16.92
N GLU A 37 26.98 -6.38 -16.97
CA GLU A 37 27.59 -5.72 -15.81
C GLU A 37 27.03 -4.30 -15.69
N PRO A 38 26.89 -3.78 -14.46
CA PRO A 38 26.39 -2.44 -14.23
C PRO A 38 27.29 -1.42 -14.95
N ASP A 39 26.70 -0.54 -15.76
CA ASP A 39 27.44 0.57 -16.35
C ASP A 39 27.72 1.62 -15.27
N MET A 40 28.92 1.59 -14.70
CA MET A 40 29.37 2.55 -13.69
C MET A 40 29.40 4.01 -14.21
N SER A 41 29.25 4.22 -15.51
CA SER A 41 29.13 5.55 -16.14
C SER A 41 27.70 6.08 -16.11
N ASP A 42 26.70 5.21 -15.97
CA ASP A 42 25.29 5.57 -15.82
C ASP A 42 24.95 5.70 -14.32
N PRO A 43 24.62 6.90 -13.83
CA PRO A 43 24.26 7.09 -12.42
C PRO A 43 23.00 6.32 -11.99
N ASP A 44 22.15 5.88 -12.93
CA ASP A 44 20.95 5.10 -12.63
C ASP A 44 21.22 3.58 -12.59
N ASP A 45 22.38 3.10 -13.07
CA ASP A 45 22.79 1.68 -13.12
C ASP A 45 23.98 1.36 -12.20
N ALA A 46 24.59 2.37 -11.59
CA ALA A 46 25.69 2.21 -10.64
C ALA A 46 25.27 1.43 -9.38
N GLU A 47 26.13 0.51 -8.92
CA GLU A 47 25.90 -0.22 -7.68
C GLU A 47 25.87 0.73 -6.48
N VAL A 48 24.75 0.76 -5.76
CA VAL A 48 24.64 1.47 -4.49
C VAL A 48 25.42 0.73 -3.40
N THR A 49 26.29 1.45 -2.69
CA THR A 49 27.01 0.87 -1.56
C THR A 49 26.08 0.57 -0.40
N GLU A 50 26.44 -0.42 0.42
CA GLU A 50 25.72 -0.76 1.65
C GLU A 50 25.57 0.45 2.60
N ALA A 51 26.53 1.37 2.59
CA ALA A 51 26.49 2.60 3.39
C ALA A 51 25.42 3.58 2.87
N GLU A 52 25.37 3.82 1.55
CA GLU A 52 24.38 4.68 0.91
C GLU A 52 22.97 4.11 1.06
N PHE A 53 22.82 2.79 0.91
CA PHE A 53 21.56 2.11 1.11
C PHE A 53 21.04 2.28 2.55
N ARG A 54 21.91 2.12 3.56
CA ARG A 54 21.54 2.40 4.95
C ARG A 54 21.18 3.85 5.18
N GLU A 55 21.92 4.80 4.63
CA GLU A 55 21.61 6.22 4.79
C GLU A 55 20.20 6.57 4.27
N VAL A 56 19.83 6.03 3.11
CA VAL A 56 18.49 6.20 2.52
C VAL A 56 17.40 5.56 3.39
N LEU A 57 17.65 4.36 3.94
CA LEU A 57 16.70 3.70 4.84
C LEU A 57 16.48 4.49 6.14
N HIS A 58 17.55 5.05 6.71
CA HIS A 58 17.47 5.90 7.90
C HIS A 58 16.67 7.18 7.64
N LYS A 59 16.81 7.78 6.44
CA LYS A 59 16.02 8.96 6.02
C LYS A 59 14.55 8.62 5.71
N ARG A 60 14.22 7.37 5.38
CA ARG A 60 12.87 6.90 5.01
C ARG A 60 12.08 6.30 6.16
N GLN A 61 12.52 6.44 7.41
CA GLN A 61 11.69 6.07 8.55
C GLN A 61 10.51 7.04 8.66
N ARG A 62 9.34 6.60 8.22
CA ARG A 62 8.07 7.20 8.60
C ARG A 62 8.06 7.22 10.13
N GLY A 63 7.94 8.41 10.73
CA GLY A 63 8.02 8.56 12.19
C GLY A 63 7.07 7.59 12.90
N LEU A 64 7.46 7.16 14.11
CA LEU A 64 6.67 6.28 14.95
C LEU A 64 5.23 6.80 15.01
N GLN A 65 4.26 5.94 14.71
CA GLN A 65 2.86 6.33 14.66
C GLN A 65 2.42 6.81 16.07
N LYS A 66 2.37 8.12 16.28
CA LYS A 66 2.28 8.77 17.60
C LYS A 66 0.96 8.51 18.36
N SER A 67 -0.01 7.86 17.74
CA SER A 67 -1.33 7.57 18.32
C SER A 67 -1.62 6.08 18.28
N PRO A 68 -2.27 5.50 19.32
CA PRO A 68 -2.70 4.11 19.28
C PRO A 68 -3.56 3.87 18.04
N VAL A 69 -3.16 2.84 17.28
CA VAL A 69 -3.85 2.47 16.05
C VAL A 69 -5.22 1.92 16.43
N LYS A 70 -6.26 2.36 15.72
CA LYS A 70 -7.60 1.77 15.84
C LYS A 70 -7.47 0.25 15.76
N VAL A 71 -8.04 -0.47 16.73
CA VAL A 71 -7.99 -1.93 16.72
C VAL A 71 -8.87 -2.42 15.56
N PRO A 72 -8.33 -3.19 14.61
CA PRO A 72 -9.15 -3.79 13.57
C PRO A 72 -10.05 -4.84 14.22
N THR A 73 -11.36 -4.58 14.24
CA THR A 73 -12.34 -5.49 14.84
C THR A 73 -13.40 -5.85 13.80
N ASN A 74 -13.76 -7.14 13.74
CA ASN A 74 -14.88 -7.62 12.94
C ASN A 74 -16.11 -7.74 13.84
N ILE A 75 -17.07 -6.82 13.66
CA ILE A 75 -18.35 -6.81 14.39
C ILE A 75 -19.51 -6.88 13.40
N ARG A 76 -20.59 -7.55 13.80
CA ARG A 76 -21.85 -7.56 13.05
C ARG A 76 -22.72 -6.40 13.54
N LEU A 77 -23.21 -5.59 12.60
CA LEU A 77 -24.11 -4.46 12.86
C LEU A 77 -25.46 -4.72 12.20
N SER A 78 -26.52 -4.13 12.75
CA SER A 78 -27.85 -4.19 12.14
C SER A 78 -27.82 -3.58 10.72
N PRO A 79 -28.55 -4.16 9.74
CA PRO A 79 -28.59 -3.64 8.38
C PRO A 79 -29.03 -2.17 8.29
N GLU A 80 -29.96 -1.75 9.15
CA GLU A 80 -30.49 -0.37 9.15
C GLU A 80 -29.42 0.64 9.58
N VAL A 81 -28.63 0.30 10.59
CA VAL A 81 -27.50 1.12 11.07
C VAL A 81 -26.48 1.28 9.95
N VAL A 82 -26.11 0.18 9.28
CA VAL A 82 -25.13 0.22 8.19
C VAL A 82 -25.64 1.05 7.02
N GLN A 83 -26.91 0.90 6.65
CA GLN A 83 -27.53 1.68 5.57
C GLN A 83 -27.54 3.18 5.88
N PHE A 84 -27.94 3.56 7.10
CA PHE A 84 -27.96 4.95 7.55
C PHE A 84 -26.59 5.63 7.39
N PHE A 85 -25.52 5.01 7.91
CA PHE A 85 -24.20 5.62 7.83
C PHE A 85 -23.64 5.62 6.39
N LYS A 86 -23.87 4.55 5.62
CA LYS A 86 -23.42 4.45 4.22
C LYS A 86 -24.09 5.45 3.29
N ALA A 87 -25.33 5.86 3.57
CA ALA A 87 -26.04 6.87 2.77
C ALA A 87 -25.26 8.19 2.68
N ASP A 88 -24.52 8.54 3.73
CA ASP A 88 -23.70 9.77 3.81
C ASP A 88 -22.28 9.59 3.18
N GLY A 89 -22.08 8.55 2.38
CA GLY A 89 -20.93 8.40 1.48
C GLY A 89 -19.56 8.24 2.14
N ARG A 90 -18.54 8.93 1.60
CA ARG A 90 -17.13 8.80 2.06
C ARG A 90 -17.03 9.18 3.54
N GLY A 91 -16.32 8.36 4.32
CA GLY A 91 -16.09 8.63 5.75
C GLY A 91 -17.16 8.08 6.70
N TRP A 92 -18.10 7.27 6.21
CA TRP A 92 -19.17 6.68 7.05
C TRP A 92 -18.65 5.87 8.24
N GLN A 93 -17.55 5.14 8.08
CA GLN A 93 -16.91 4.41 9.18
C GLN A 93 -16.34 5.36 10.25
N THR A 94 -15.79 6.50 9.85
CA THR A 94 -15.30 7.52 10.77
C THR A 94 -16.43 8.14 11.58
N ARG A 95 -17.59 8.41 10.95
CA ARG A 95 -18.77 8.90 11.66
C ARG A 95 -19.34 7.87 12.62
N LEU A 96 -19.46 6.61 12.19
CA LEU A 96 -19.89 5.51 13.06
C LEU A 96 -18.99 5.43 14.30
N ASN A 97 -17.66 5.48 14.10
CA ASN A 97 -16.70 5.48 15.20
C ASN A 97 -16.91 6.65 16.17
N ARG A 98 -17.16 7.87 15.66
CA ARG A 98 -17.42 9.05 16.50
C ARG A 98 -18.68 8.88 17.37
N VAL A 99 -19.75 8.31 16.82
CA VAL A 99 -20.97 8.02 17.58
C VAL A 99 -20.71 6.99 18.67
N LEU A 100 -19.91 5.96 18.39
CA LEU A 100 -19.51 4.97 19.39
C LEU A 100 -18.65 5.58 20.50
N GLU A 101 -17.71 6.47 20.17
CA GLU A 101 -16.90 7.21 21.15
C GLU A 101 -17.77 8.08 22.06
N GLU A 102 -18.74 8.81 21.49
CA GLU A 102 -19.69 9.63 22.25
C GLU A 102 -20.57 8.77 23.18
N TYR A 103 -21.10 7.65 22.67
CA TYR A 103 -21.87 6.72 23.49
C TYR A 103 -21.06 6.19 24.67
N VAL A 104 -19.80 5.81 24.46
CA VAL A 104 -18.91 5.36 25.53
C VAL A 104 -18.67 6.47 26.54
N GLY A 105 -18.40 7.70 26.11
CA GLY A 105 -18.18 8.84 27.01
C GLY A 105 -19.41 9.25 27.83
N GLN A 106 -20.62 8.96 27.34
CA GLN A 106 -21.87 9.21 28.07
C GLN A 106 -22.22 8.10 29.07
N HIS A 107 -21.66 6.90 28.90
CA HIS A 107 -22.01 5.70 29.67
C HIS A 107 -20.81 5.10 30.43
N SER A 108 -19.73 5.88 30.56
CA SER A 108 -18.52 5.54 31.33
C SER A 108 -18.52 6.19 32.70
#